data_AF-A0A7X7IA93-F1
#
_entry.id   AF-A0A7X7IA93-F1
#
_cell.length_a   1.000
_cell.length_b   1.000
_cell.length_c   1.000
_cell.angle_alpha   90.00
_cell.angle_beta   90.00
_cell.angle_gamma   90.00
#
_symmetry.space_group_name_H-M   'P 1'
#
loop_
_entity.id
_entity.type
_entity.pdbx_description
1 polymer ?
#
loop_
_entity_poly.entity_id
_entity_poly.type
_entity_poly.pdbx_seq_one_letter_code
_entity_poly.pdbx_strand_id
1 'polypeptide(L)'
;VYARWEYVDKASAAAKCIWSVYPNGTGSAEVYKNDINVPPSFVQPRYIPGSQNKFVVLATAHCCYHGQYGTVIRLNMNKYIRSREPMEYITKEVDATDHTVLTWPLSWGKGNTYRDPYPLSEDLFLVSHKPGSVSMNWWEKNGYGLYVLTDDNKTLQFYRDPAISCWAVMPLKARPREPIAEMPLDPELASQEQAVCTVNDIYYNMENVPRGSIKYIRILEQVPRPWAAHKWWNGEGYGLSHAAVGRNTHLGLKVQWGIVPVEKDGSANFVVPANRAIFFHALDSNFQVVQHERTYVNYMAGERRGCTGCHETPDQAPPIPSTVPIALQRQPSIPGPQPGDTTGRILLDYEARIQPVWDKHCISCHSGTSPKGNLNLSGTQSGLFSTSYDQLMDRRNWLLGFYIDEDPRNPVETTKYLPAYTMFSNCILLKMLGVPVTLKDISGAPTYLSRWASQYGTKANQLMDNHKTRFILTKEELIRVQNWIQSNLQYRGTYWGRFNSSYKGMPDYRPKVTFDQAIGSVRPY
;
A
#
# COMPACT_ATOMS: atom_id res chain seq x y z
N VAL A 1 -17.72 -5.87 8.19
CA VAL A 1 -17.27 -4.85 7.20
C VAL A 1 -16.62 -3.70 7.94
N TYR A 2 -15.53 -3.14 7.41
CA TYR A 2 -14.77 -2.06 8.02
C TYR A 2 -14.10 -1.19 6.94
N ALA A 3 -13.69 0.02 7.31
CA ALA A 3 -12.88 0.88 6.45
C ALA A 3 -11.40 0.59 6.70
N ARG A 4 -10.60 0.47 5.62
CA ARG A 4 -9.16 0.19 5.69
C ARG A 4 -8.39 1.27 4.95
N TRP A 5 -7.31 1.73 5.56
CA TRP A 5 -6.36 2.64 4.93
C TRP A 5 -5.33 1.80 4.18
N GLU A 6 -5.23 2.01 2.87
CA GLU A 6 -4.29 1.28 2.03
C GLU A 6 -3.06 2.14 1.72
N TYR A 7 -1.87 1.58 1.98
CA TYR A 7 -0.58 2.25 1.85
C TYR A 7 0.50 1.38 1.20
N VAL A 8 0.19 0.14 0.81
CA VAL A 8 1.15 -0.72 0.11
C VAL A 8 1.31 -0.20 -1.31
N ASP A 9 2.40 0.57 -1.48
CA ASP A 9 2.81 1.17 -2.74
C ASP A 9 1.70 1.94 -3.45
N LYS A 10 0.85 2.65 -2.70
CA LYS A 10 -0.20 3.55 -3.18
C LYS A 10 -0.11 4.91 -2.50
N ALA A 11 -0.59 5.96 -3.17
CA ALA A 11 -0.62 7.31 -2.63
C ALA A 11 -1.30 7.39 -1.26
N SER A 12 -0.61 7.97 -0.28
CA SER A 12 -1.15 8.09 1.06
C SER A 12 -2.44 8.90 1.17
N ALA A 13 -2.74 9.78 0.20
CA ALA A 13 -3.94 10.62 0.24
C ALA A 13 -5.22 9.91 -0.24
N ALA A 14 -5.11 8.75 -0.89
CA ALA A 14 -6.23 8.07 -1.55
C ALA A 14 -6.45 6.65 -0.99
N ALA A 15 -7.44 5.92 -1.53
CA ALA A 15 -7.67 4.50 -1.22
C ALA A 15 -8.04 4.14 0.24
N LYS A 16 -8.90 4.92 0.92
CA LYS A 16 -9.54 4.44 2.16
C LYS A 16 -10.80 3.71 1.76
N CYS A 17 -10.67 2.40 1.67
CA CYS A 17 -11.57 1.47 0.99
C CYS A 17 -12.35 0.62 1.98
N ILE A 18 -13.34 -0.11 1.49
CA ILE A 18 -14.20 -0.96 2.32
C ILE A 18 -13.76 -2.40 2.19
N TRP A 19 -13.63 -3.06 3.35
CA TRP A 19 -13.19 -4.44 3.48
C TRP A 19 -14.15 -5.23 4.35
N SER A 20 -14.09 -6.54 4.22
CA SER A 20 -14.82 -7.51 5.03
C SER A 20 -13.86 -8.55 5.57
N VAL A 21 -14.27 -9.22 6.64
CA VAL A 21 -13.52 -10.29 7.29
C VAL A 21 -14.53 -11.15 8.04
N TYR A 22 -14.27 -12.45 8.16
CA TYR A 22 -15.09 -13.32 8.99
C TYR A 22 -14.90 -12.98 10.48
N PRO A 23 -15.86 -13.31 11.36
CA PRO A 23 -15.76 -13.00 12.79
C PRO A 23 -14.53 -13.59 13.49
N ASN A 24 -13.98 -14.69 12.98
CA ASN A 24 -12.75 -15.31 13.48
C ASN A 24 -11.45 -14.71 12.87
N GLY A 25 -11.56 -13.66 12.04
CA GLY A 25 -10.44 -12.96 11.43
C GLY A 25 -9.97 -13.48 10.07
N THR A 26 -10.47 -14.64 9.60
CA THR A 26 -10.05 -15.21 8.31
C THR A 26 -10.69 -14.50 7.13
N GLY A 27 -10.20 -14.80 5.92
CA GLY A 27 -10.89 -14.45 4.68
C GLY A 27 -11.07 -12.95 4.46
N SER A 28 -10.09 -12.13 4.90
CA SER A 28 -10.15 -10.69 4.69
C SER A 28 -10.26 -10.37 3.19
N ALA A 29 -11.34 -9.75 2.76
CA ALA A 29 -11.62 -9.50 1.35
C ALA A 29 -11.99 -8.04 1.11
N GLU A 30 -11.54 -7.50 -0.02
CA GLU A 30 -12.01 -6.20 -0.48
C GLU A 30 -13.52 -6.27 -0.71
N VAL A 31 -14.23 -5.20 -0.35
CA VAL A 31 -15.60 -4.98 -0.81
C VAL A 31 -15.58 -3.97 -1.95
N TYR A 32 -14.93 -2.82 -1.79
CA TYR A 32 -14.93 -1.77 -2.82
C TYR A 32 -13.82 -0.72 -2.64
N LYS A 33 -13.44 -0.08 -3.75
CA LYS A 33 -12.66 1.19 -3.84
C LYS A 33 -11.14 1.07 -3.64
N ASN A 34 -10.55 -0.13 -3.63
CA ASN A 34 -9.10 -0.27 -3.41
C ASN A 34 -8.25 0.35 -4.53
N ASP A 35 -8.81 0.51 -5.73
CA ASP A 35 -8.17 1.08 -6.93
C ASP A 35 -8.87 2.35 -7.46
N ILE A 36 -9.81 2.89 -6.69
CA ILE A 36 -10.55 4.11 -7.02
C ILE A 36 -10.07 5.25 -6.13
N ASN A 37 -9.63 6.33 -6.75
CA ASN A 37 -9.07 7.47 -6.04
C ASN A 37 -10.10 8.43 -5.45
N VAL A 38 -11.22 8.65 -6.14
CA VAL A 38 -12.23 9.66 -5.79
C VAL A 38 -13.59 9.00 -5.51
N PRO A 39 -14.27 9.35 -4.39
CA PRO A 39 -13.84 10.19 -3.26
C PRO A 39 -12.56 9.70 -2.56
N PRO A 40 -11.81 10.53 -1.80
CA PRO A 40 -10.56 10.09 -1.15
C PRO A 40 -10.77 8.92 -0.19
N SER A 41 -11.81 9.04 0.64
CA SER A 41 -12.03 8.15 1.76
C SER A 41 -13.47 7.73 1.91
N PHE A 42 -13.70 6.43 2.12
CA PHE A 42 -14.95 5.91 2.65
C PHE A 42 -14.77 5.51 4.11
N VAL A 43 -15.65 6.01 4.96
CA VAL A 43 -15.66 5.73 6.40
C VAL A 43 -17.04 5.28 6.84
N GLN A 44 -17.12 4.70 8.03
CA GLN A 44 -18.38 4.30 8.68
C GLN A 44 -19.26 3.37 7.80
N PRO A 45 -18.70 2.33 7.16
CA PRO A 45 -19.51 1.44 6.34
C PRO A 45 -20.53 0.68 7.19
N ARG A 46 -21.77 0.59 6.71
CA ARG A 46 -22.82 -0.23 7.30
C ARG A 46 -23.57 -1.00 6.23
N TYR A 47 -23.92 -2.24 6.54
CA TYR A 47 -24.81 -3.05 5.72
C TYR A 47 -26.24 -2.52 5.76
N ILE A 48 -26.95 -2.51 4.63
CA ILE A 48 -28.34 -2.08 4.56
C ILE A 48 -29.27 -3.27 4.89
N PRO A 49 -30.11 -3.19 5.93
CA PRO A 49 -31.01 -4.28 6.30
C PRO A 49 -31.93 -4.69 5.13
N GLY A 50 -32.07 -5.99 4.89
CA GLY A 50 -32.95 -6.54 3.85
C GLY A 50 -32.36 -6.53 2.44
N SER A 51 -31.15 -5.99 2.23
CA SER A 51 -30.49 -5.94 0.93
C SER A 51 -29.31 -6.88 0.85
N GLN A 52 -29.20 -7.77 -0.15
CA GLN A 52 -28.10 -8.75 -0.16
C GLN A 52 -26.71 -8.12 -0.34
N ASN A 53 -26.58 -7.11 -1.20
CA ASN A 53 -25.30 -6.59 -1.68
C ASN A 53 -25.22 -5.05 -1.64
N LYS A 54 -25.88 -4.41 -0.67
CA LYS A 54 -25.84 -2.95 -0.53
C LYS A 54 -25.34 -2.49 0.83
N PHE A 55 -24.57 -1.40 0.80
CA PHE A 55 -23.98 -0.76 1.96
C PHE A 55 -24.28 0.73 1.94
N VAL A 56 -24.26 1.38 3.09
CA VAL A 56 -24.14 2.84 3.18
C VAL A 56 -22.75 3.17 3.71
N VAL A 57 -22.13 4.19 3.15
CA VAL A 57 -20.84 4.72 3.57
C VAL A 57 -20.91 6.23 3.64
N LEU A 58 -19.99 6.82 4.40
CA LEU A 58 -19.72 8.25 4.34
C LEU A 58 -18.47 8.47 3.49
N ALA A 59 -18.64 9.18 2.36
CA ALA A 59 -17.53 9.62 1.53
C ALA A 59 -17.01 10.97 2.00
N THR A 60 -15.70 11.07 2.19
CA THR A 60 -15.07 12.18 2.91
C THR A 60 -13.65 12.44 2.43
N ALA A 61 -13.06 13.54 2.91
CA ALA A 61 -11.68 13.94 2.64
C ALA A 61 -10.66 12.96 3.28
N HIS A 62 -9.38 13.12 2.92
CA HIS A 62 -8.31 12.22 3.37
C HIS A 62 -7.99 12.32 4.88
N CYS A 63 -7.89 13.52 5.44
CA CYS A 63 -7.36 13.72 6.79
C CYS A 63 -8.00 14.91 7.53
N CYS A 64 -7.63 15.07 8.81
CA CYS A 64 -8.07 16.12 9.73
C CYS A 64 -9.56 16.04 10.09
N TYR A 65 -10.08 17.10 10.72
CA TYR A 65 -11.48 17.20 11.14
C TYR A 65 -12.47 16.96 9.98
N HIS A 66 -12.05 17.18 8.73
CA HIS A 66 -12.84 16.88 7.53
C HIS A 66 -13.12 15.39 7.30
N GLY A 67 -12.27 14.47 7.76
CA GLY A 67 -12.39 13.03 7.50
C GLY A 67 -13.55 12.32 8.21
N GLN A 68 -14.46 13.07 8.84
CA GLN A 68 -15.60 12.54 9.61
C GLN A 68 -16.95 13.16 9.24
N TYR A 69 -16.99 14.00 8.20
CA TYR A 69 -18.24 14.46 7.59
C TYR A 69 -18.09 14.50 6.07
N GLY A 70 -19.21 14.38 5.35
CA GLY A 70 -19.19 14.38 3.89
C GLY A 70 -20.48 13.85 3.28
N THR A 71 -20.35 13.16 2.16
CA THR A 71 -21.46 12.67 1.33
C THR A 71 -21.95 11.32 1.83
N VAL A 72 -23.25 11.15 2.03
CA VAL A 72 -23.84 9.82 2.26
C VAL A 72 -24.02 9.13 0.91
N ILE A 73 -23.37 7.97 0.75
CA ILE A 73 -23.39 7.18 -0.48
C ILE A 73 -23.95 5.79 -0.15
N ARG A 74 -24.93 5.35 -0.94
CA ARG A 74 -25.34 3.94 -1.02
C ARG A 74 -24.45 3.24 -2.05
N LEU A 75 -23.84 2.13 -1.66
CA LEU A 75 -23.05 1.28 -2.54
C LEU A 75 -23.89 0.10 -3.00
N ASN A 76 -23.87 -0.18 -4.31
CA ASN A 76 -24.53 -1.31 -4.93
C ASN A 76 -23.50 -2.27 -5.53
N MET A 77 -23.22 -3.37 -4.82
CA MET A 77 -22.16 -4.32 -5.16
C MET A 77 -22.58 -5.36 -6.21
N ASN A 78 -23.75 -5.22 -6.82
CA ASN A 78 -24.12 -5.96 -8.03
C ASN A 78 -23.53 -5.32 -9.31
N LYS A 79 -22.78 -4.23 -9.17
CA LYS A 79 -22.11 -3.50 -10.26
C LYS A 79 -20.59 -3.69 -10.15
N TYR A 80 -19.87 -3.39 -11.22
CA TYR A 80 -18.43 -3.65 -11.31
C TYR A 80 -17.62 -2.84 -10.28
N ILE A 81 -16.87 -3.53 -9.42
CA ILE A 81 -16.27 -2.93 -8.22
C ILE A 81 -15.02 -2.06 -8.50
N ARG A 82 -14.47 -2.15 -9.70
CA ARG A 82 -13.32 -1.35 -10.15
C ARG A 82 -13.76 -0.06 -10.88
N SER A 83 -15.05 0.28 -10.82
CA SER A 83 -15.63 1.49 -11.42
C SER A 83 -16.38 2.32 -10.39
N ARG A 84 -16.84 3.53 -10.76
CA ARG A 84 -17.70 4.36 -9.90
C ARG A 84 -19.18 3.98 -9.95
N GLU A 85 -19.57 3.03 -10.79
CA GLU A 85 -20.96 2.62 -10.98
C GLU A 85 -21.67 2.14 -9.69
N PRO A 86 -20.97 1.49 -8.73
CA PRO A 86 -21.55 1.17 -7.43
C PRO A 86 -21.99 2.37 -6.59
N MET A 87 -21.48 3.59 -6.84
CA MET A 87 -21.74 4.77 -6.01
C MET A 87 -23.07 5.44 -6.36
N GLU A 88 -24.06 5.33 -5.47
CA GLU A 88 -25.35 6.01 -5.55
C GLU A 88 -25.39 7.13 -4.49
N TYR A 89 -25.33 8.38 -4.94
CA TYR A 89 -25.25 9.56 -4.08
C TYR A 89 -26.63 9.91 -3.52
N ILE A 90 -26.77 9.81 -2.19
CA ILE A 90 -28.00 10.20 -1.49
C ILE A 90 -27.98 11.71 -1.26
N THR A 91 -26.92 12.23 -0.65
CA THR A 91 -26.74 13.67 -0.41
C THR A 91 -26.01 14.33 -1.57
N LYS A 92 -26.71 14.46 -2.71
CA LYS A 92 -26.15 14.90 -4.00
C LYS A 92 -25.60 16.33 -3.99
N GLU A 93 -26.04 17.16 -3.05
CA GLU A 93 -25.57 18.53 -2.86
C GLU A 93 -24.20 18.60 -2.17
N VAL A 94 -23.76 17.50 -1.56
CA VAL A 94 -22.44 17.35 -0.95
C VAL A 94 -21.62 16.46 -1.86
N ASP A 95 -20.64 17.02 -2.57
CA ASP A 95 -19.76 16.23 -3.42
C ASP A 95 -18.33 16.16 -2.86
N ALA A 96 -17.99 15.04 -2.22
CA ALA A 96 -16.66 14.77 -1.70
C ALA A 96 -15.67 14.33 -2.83
N THR A 97 -15.58 15.07 -3.93
CA THR A 97 -14.74 14.72 -5.08
C THR A 97 -13.28 15.13 -4.96
N ASP A 98 -12.90 15.99 -4.03
CA ASP A 98 -11.53 16.53 -3.93
C ASP A 98 -10.78 16.10 -2.65
N HIS A 99 -9.50 15.75 -2.82
CA HIS A 99 -8.51 15.54 -1.75
C HIS A 99 -8.09 16.86 -1.08
N THR A 100 -8.20 17.98 -1.80
CA THR A 100 -7.68 19.30 -1.43
C THR A 100 -8.74 20.30 -1.03
N VAL A 101 -9.73 19.90 -0.22
CA VAL A 101 -10.57 20.92 0.47
C VAL A 101 -9.82 21.70 1.56
N LEU A 102 -8.51 21.88 1.33
CA LEU A 102 -7.48 22.61 2.06
C LEU A 102 -7.14 23.96 1.38
N THR A 103 -7.97 24.52 0.50
CA THR A 103 -7.90 25.98 0.32
C THR A 103 -8.47 26.60 1.59
N TRP A 104 -7.58 27.18 2.39
CA TRP A 104 -7.95 28.17 3.39
C TRP A 104 -8.12 29.52 2.67
N PRO A 105 -9.23 30.24 2.89
CA PRO A 105 -10.36 29.86 3.75
C PRO A 105 -11.17 28.72 3.13
N LEU A 106 -11.58 27.78 4.00
CA LEU A 106 -12.40 26.60 3.69
C LEU A 106 -13.50 26.96 2.69
N SER A 107 -13.32 26.61 1.42
CA SER A 107 -14.34 26.84 0.40
C SER A 107 -15.28 25.65 0.25
N TRP A 108 -15.61 24.96 1.35
CA TRP A 108 -16.99 24.51 1.49
C TRP A 108 -17.78 25.80 1.70
N GLY A 109 -18.19 26.43 0.60
CA GLY A 109 -19.21 27.48 0.66
C GLY A 109 -20.49 26.86 1.19
N LYS A 110 -21.14 27.50 2.15
CA LYS A 110 -22.56 27.36 2.52
C LYS A 110 -23.17 26.00 2.13
N GLY A 111 -23.12 25.01 3.01
CA GLY A 111 -23.58 23.67 2.67
C GLY A 111 -23.94 22.80 3.86
N ASN A 112 -24.87 21.89 3.59
CA ASN A 112 -25.23 20.79 4.48
C ASN A 112 -24.02 19.89 4.73
N THR A 113 -23.83 19.42 5.97
CA THR A 113 -22.84 18.36 6.26
C THR A 113 -23.51 17.18 6.96
N TYR A 114 -23.07 15.98 6.62
CA TYR A 114 -23.63 14.73 7.12
C TYR A 114 -22.54 13.85 7.71
N ARG A 115 -22.92 13.00 8.66
CA ARG A 115 -22.05 12.03 9.32
C ARG A 115 -22.88 10.93 9.98
N ASP A 116 -22.20 9.85 10.35
CA ASP A 116 -22.76 8.71 11.08
C ASP A 116 -24.02 8.10 10.42
N PRO A 117 -24.01 7.80 9.10
CA PRO A 117 -25.19 7.22 8.46
C PRO A 117 -25.51 5.86 9.09
N TYR A 118 -26.78 5.65 9.41
CA TYR A 118 -27.34 4.40 9.92
C TYR A 118 -28.54 3.99 9.08
N PRO A 119 -28.46 2.90 8.28
CA PRO A 119 -29.54 2.49 7.40
C PRO A 119 -30.67 1.79 8.17
N LEU A 120 -31.91 2.20 7.93
CA LEU A 120 -33.13 1.51 8.40
C LEU A 120 -33.68 0.59 7.31
N SER A 121 -33.64 1.05 6.05
CA SER A 121 -34.01 0.35 4.81
C SER A 121 -33.15 0.88 3.65
N GLU A 122 -33.42 0.48 2.42
CA GLU A 122 -32.69 1.00 1.25
C GLU A 122 -32.95 2.48 0.97
N ASP A 123 -34.09 3.00 1.41
CA ASP A 123 -34.59 4.34 1.14
C ASP A 123 -34.65 5.26 2.36
N LEU A 124 -34.32 4.74 3.56
CA LEU A 124 -34.44 5.46 4.82
C LEU A 124 -33.20 5.27 5.70
N PHE A 125 -32.62 6.39 6.13
CA PHE A 125 -31.39 6.45 6.91
C PHE A 125 -31.59 7.38 8.11
N LEU A 126 -30.89 7.11 9.21
CA LEU A 126 -30.65 8.08 10.28
C LEU A 126 -29.26 8.67 10.08
N VAL A 127 -29.14 9.98 10.26
CA VAL A 127 -27.88 10.70 10.09
C VAL A 127 -27.74 11.75 11.18
N SER A 128 -26.49 12.10 11.49
CA SER A 128 -26.22 13.36 12.18
C SER A 128 -25.93 14.41 11.13
N HIS A 129 -26.65 15.52 11.18
CA HIS A 129 -26.65 16.51 10.12
C HIS A 129 -26.57 17.93 10.69
N LYS A 130 -25.80 18.77 10.00
CA LYS A 130 -25.65 20.19 10.28
C LYS A 130 -26.09 20.96 9.02
N PRO A 131 -27.26 21.65 9.09
CA PRO A 131 -27.76 22.44 7.98
C PRO A 131 -26.83 23.61 7.65
N GLY A 132 -26.73 23.96 6.36
CA GLY A 132 -25.88 25.05 5.89
C GLY A 132 -26.24 26.46 6.41
N SER A 133 -27.40 26.63 7.06
CA SER A 133 -27.83 27.87 7.73
C SER A 133 -27.22 28.07 9.14
N VAL A 134 -26.55 27.06 9.69
CA VAL A 134 -25.84 27.10 10.98
C VAL A 134 -24.35 27.40 10.72
N SER A 135 -23.66 28.18 11.55
CA SER A 135 -22.30 28.65 11.24
C SER A 135 -21.37 27.49 10.93
N MET A 136 -20.51 27.60 9.91
CA MET A 136 -19.82 26.44 9.33
C MET A 136 -18.59 25.95 10.12
N ASN A 137 -18.40 26.48 11.32
CA ASN A 137 -17.28 26.13 12.18
C ASN A 137 -17.40 24.67 12.66
N TRP A 138 -16.37 23.86 12.42
CA TRP A 138 -16.33 22.47 12.90
C TRP A 138 -16.30 22.40 14.43
N TRP A 139 -15.85 23.46 15.10
CA TRP A 139 -15.77 23.60 16.56
C TRP A 139 -17.06 24.08 17.23
N GLU A 140 -18.15 24.24 16.48
CA GLU A 140 -19.44 24.56 17.09
C GLU A 140 -19.89 23.46 18.03
N LYS A 141 -20.13 23.83 19.30
CA LYS A 141 -20.53 22.90 20.34
C LYS A 141 -21.84 22.19 20.00
N ASN A 142 -22.82 22.88 19.43
CA ASN A 142 -24.19 22.43 19.15
C ASN A 142 -24.56 22.40 17.64
N GLY A 143 -23.55 22.26 16.76
CA GLY A 143 -23.75 22.34 15.32
C GLY A 143 -24.61 21.20 14.73
N TYR A 144 -24.49 19.98 15.25
CA TYR A 144 -25.18 18.80 14.70
C TYR A 144 -26.45 18.42 15.46
N GLY A 145 -27.51 18.10 14.72
CA GLY A 145 -28.71 17.44 15.22
C GLY A 145 -28.88 16.05 14.60
N LEU A 146 -29.91 15.33 15.04
CA LEU A 146 -30.29 14.02 14.51
C LEU A 146 -31.47 14.14 13.55
N TYR A 147 -31.32 13.51 12.38
CA TYR A 147 -32.25 13.62 11.28
C TYR A 147 -32.57 12.24 10.70
N VAL A 148 -33.78 12.11 10.17
CA VAL A 148 -34.11 11.09 9.18
C VAL A 148 -33.69 11.65 7.81
N LEU A 149 -33.01 10.84 7.00
CA LEU A 149 -32.61 11.12 5.63
C LEU A 149 -33.27 10.09 4.70
N THR A 150 -33.91 10.56 3.64
CA THR A 150 -34.53 9.72 2.60
C THR A 150 -33.66 9.65 1.34
N ASP A 151 -33.90 8.67 0.46
CA ASP A 151 -33.18 8.50 -0.82
C ASP A 151 -33.25 9.73 -1.76
N ASP A 152 -34.34 10.51 -1.67
CA ASP A 152 -34.51 11.77 -2.41
C ASP A 152 -33.87 12.99 -1.72
N ASN A 153 -32.96 12.75 -0.77
CA ASN A 153 -32.20 13.76 -0.04
C ASN A 153 -33.03 14.71 0.85
N LYS A 154 -34.23 14.30 1.27
CA LYS A 154 -35.00 15.07 2.26
C LYS A 154 -34.50 14.74 3.66
N THR A 155 -34.37 15.78 4.47
CA THR A 155 -33.99 15.65 5.88
C THR A 155 -35.13 16.09 6.79
N LEU A 156 -35.43 15.29 7.81
CA LEU A 156 -36.41 15.63 8.86
C LEU A 156 -35.71 15.58 10.22
N GLN A 157 -35.59 16.74 10.88
CA GLN A 157 -35.02 16.82 12.23
C GLN A 157 -35.98 16.19 13.22
N PHE A 158 -35.52 15.25 14.03
CA PHE A 158 -36.31 14.71 15.15
C PHE A 158 -35.69 15.00 16.52
N TYR A 159 -34.40 15.36 16.58
CA TYR A 159 -33.76 15.75 17.83
C TYR A 159 -32.61 16.74 17.60
N ARG A 160 -32.51 17.75 18.46
CA ARG A 160 -31.37 18.67 18.53
C ARG A 160 -31.25 19.15 19.97
N ASP A 161 -30.03 19.11 20.49
CA ASP A 161 -29.72 19.67 21.80
C ASP A 161 -29.21 21.12 21.62
N PRO A 162 -29.70 22.09 22.40
CA PRO A 162 -29.26 23.48 22.28
C PRO A 162 -27.83 23.71 22.81
N ALA A 163 -27.28 22.83 23.65
CA ALA A 163 -25.97 22.98 24.27
C ALA A 163 -24.87 22.14 23.58
N ILE A 164 -25.21 20.99 23.00
CA ILE A 164 -24.25 20.05 22.43
C ILE A 164 -24.64 19.51 21.06
N SER A 165 -23.66 18.97 20.33
CA SER A 165 -23.84 18.31 19.05
C SER A 165 -24.27 16.86 19.27
N CYS A 166 -25.31 16.45 18.58
CA CYS A 166 -25.83 15.09 18.65
C CYS A 166 -25.25 14.25 17.51
N TRP A 167 -24.59 13.14 17.83
CA TRP A 167 -23.90 12.25 16.87
C TRP A 167 -24.26 10.78 17.05
N ALA A 168 -23.83 9.94 16.11
CA ALA A 168 -23.82 8.49 16.22
C ALA A 168 -25.17 7.86 16.63
N VAL A 169 -26.26 8.33 16.03
CA VAL A 169 -27.60 7.77 16.23
C VAL A 169 -27.61 6.26 15.95
N MET A 170 -28.16 5.51 16.90
CA MET A 170 -28.34 4.07 16.80
C MET A 170 -29.73 3.69 17.32
N PRO A 171 -30.61 3.12 16.49
CA PRO A 171 -31.95 2.71 16.91
C PRO A 171 -31.86 1.51 17.84
N LEU A 172 -32.61 1.53 18.94
CA LEU A 172 -32.81 0.37 19.79
C LEU A 172 -33.90 -0.51 19.18
N LYS A 173 -33.50 -1.58 18.49
CA LYS A 173 -34.41 -2.51 17.82
C LYS A 173 -33.88 -3.94 17.94
N ALA A 174 -34.76 -4.90 18.27
CA ALA A 174 -34.42 -6.32 18.22
C ALA A 174 -34.13 -6.75 16.77
N ARG A 175 -33.05 -7.52 16.57
CA ARG A 175 -32.64 -8.05 15.26
C ARG A 175 -32.22 -9.52 15.41
N PRO A 176 -32.48 -10.36 14.40
CA PRO A 176 -31.86 -11.69 14.35
C PRO A 176 -30.33 -11.56 14.39
N ARG A 177 -29.67 -12.44 15.14
CA ARG A 177 -28.21 -12.56 15.11
C ARG A 177 -27.78 -13.01 13.72
N GLU A 178 -26.73 -12.40 13.19
CA GLU A 178 -26.18 -12.77 11.89
C GLU A 178 -25.70 -14.23 11.90
N PRO A 179 -25.89 -14.98 10.79
CA PRO A 179 -25.29 -16.30 10.65
C PRO A 179 -23.76 -16.20 10.77
N ILE A 180 -23.18 -17.05 11.63
CA ILE A 180 -21.73 -17.15 11.76
C ILE A 180 -21.27 -18.25 10.80
N ALA A 181 -20.50 -17.88 9.78
CA ALA A 181 -19.84 -18.86 8.93
C ALA A 181 -18.72 -19.54 9.72
N GLU A 182 -18.71 -20.87 9.72
CA GLU A 182 -17.59 -21.65 10.28
C GLU A 182 -16.45 -21.70 9.25
N MET A 183 -15.29 -21.20 9.66
CA MET A 183 -14.06 -21.27 8.86
C MET A 183 -13.03 -22.09 9.63
N PRO A 184 -12.82 -23.37 9.27
CA PRO A 184 -11.93 -24.25 10.01
C PRO A 184 -10.47 -23.77 9.88
N LEU A 185 -9.74 -23.88 10.99
CA LEU A 185 -8.32 -23.58 11.07
C LEU A 185 -7.56 -24.88 11.31
N ASP A 186 -6.45 -25.06 10.60
CA ASP A 186 -5.54 -26.19 10.74
C ASP A 186 -4.73 -26.05 12.05
N PRO A 187 -4.89 -26.95 13.04
CA PRO A 187 -4.23 -26.82 14.33
C PRO A 187 -2.71 -26.91 14.27
N GLU A 188 -2.16 -27.68 13.32
CA GLU A 188 -0.71 -27.85 13.17
C GLU A 188 -0.08 -26.55 12.68
N LEU A 189 -0.64 -25.98 11.60
CA LEU A 189 -0.23 -24.67 11.09
C LEU A 189 -0.43 -23.57 12.14
N ALA A 190 -1.52 -23.63 12.90
CA ALA A 190 -1.80 -22.66 13.97
C ALA A 190 -0.71 -22.69 15.06
N SER A 191 -0.25 -23.87 15.46
CA SER A 191 0.82 -24.04 16.46
C SER A 191 2.18 -23.47 16.02
N GLN A 192 2.36 -23.27 14.72
CA GLN A 192 3.59 -22.75 14.11
C GLN A 192 3.47 -21.27 13.71
N GLU A 193 2.35 -20.61 14.05
CA GLU A 193 2.01 -19.26 13.58
C GLU A 193 2.06 -19.10 12.05
N GLN A 194 1.60 -20.13 11.33
CA GLN A 194 1.64 -20.22 9.88
C GLN A 194 0.24 -20.32 9.26
N ALA A 195 0.19 -19.99 7.98
CA ALA A 195 -0.96 -20.18 7.10
C ALA A 195 -0.47 -20.65 5.73
N VAL A 196 -1.37 -21.16 4.89
CA VAL A 196 -1.08 -21.56 3.52
C VAL A 196 -1.82 -20.67 2.54
N CYS A 197 -1.07 -20.11 1.59
CA CYS A 197 -1.59 -19.39 0.44
C CYS A 197 -1.47 -20.28 -0.81
N THR A 198 -2.57 -20.42 -1.53
CA THR A 198 -2.62 -21.10 -2.83
C THR A 198 -3.01 -20.09 -3.89
N VAL A 199 -2.28 -20.03 -4.99
CA VAL A 199 -2.63 -19.27 -6.19
C VAL A 199 -2.99 -20.29 -7.27
N ASN A 200 -4.22 -20.24 -7.77
CA ASN A 200 -4.67 -21.17 -8.82
C ASN A 200 -3.96 -20.88 -10.15
N ASP A 201 -3.99 -19.63 -10.59
CA ASP A 201 -3.30 -19.20 -11.82
C ASP A 201 -2.85 -17.75 -11.70
N ILE A 202 -1.55 -17.53 -11.52
CA ILE A 202 -0.99 -16.19 -11.35
C ILE A 202 -1.23 -15.26 -12.56
N TYR A 203 -1.50 -15.83 -13.75
CA TYR A 203 -1.75 -15.06 -14.97
C TYR A 203 -3.19 -14.57 -15.10
N TYR A 204 -4.11 -15.05 -14.26
CA TYR A 204 -5.50 -14.63 -14.32
C TYR A 204 -5.62 -13.13 -13.99
N ASN A 205 -6.29 -12.38 -14.88
CA ASN A 205 -6.39 -10.91 -14.92
C ASN A 205 -5.05 -10.15 -15.00
N MET A 206 -3.93 -10.80 -15.33
CA MET A 206 -2.66 -10.12 -15.54
C MET A 206 -2.49 -9.75 -17.02
N GLU A 207 -2.72 -8.47 -17.33
CA GLU A 207 -2.65 -7.97 -18.70
C GLU A 207 -1.21 -7.95 -19.26
N ASN A 208 -1.05 -8.35 -20.52
CA ASN A 208 0.19 -8.21 -21.30
C ASN A 208 1.42 -8.92 -20.69
N VAL A 209 1.21 -10.01 -19.95
CA VAL A 209 2.30 -10.84 -19.41
C VAL A 209 2.29 -12.22 -20.07
N PRO A 210 3.38 -12.62 -20.76
CA PRO A 210 3.46 -13.93 -21.37
C PRO A 210 3.35 -15.06 -20.33
N ARG A 211 2.51 -16.06 -20.57
CA ARG A 211 2.43 -17.25 -19.71
C ARG A 211 3.80 -17.93 -19.61
N GLY A 212 4.11 -18.46 -18.43
CA GLY A 212 5.40 -19.06 -18.11
C GLY A 212 6.55 -18.09 -17.86
N SER A 213 6.37 -16.77 -18.04
CA SER A 213 7.42 -15.77 -17.75
C SER A 213 7.69 -15.56 -16.26
N ILE A 214 6.73 -15.86 -15.38
CA ILE A 214 6.81 -15.71 -13.94
C ILE A 214 7.34 -17.01 -13.38
N LYS A 215 8.40 -16.92 -12.59
CA LYS A 215 9.11 -18.06 -12.02
C LYS A 215 9.05 -18.12 -10.51
N TYR A 216 8.87 -16.98 -9.85
CA TYR A 216 8.85 -16.92 -8.40
C TYR A 216 7.81 -15.91 -7.89
N ILE A 217 7.34 -16.14 -6.67
CA ILE A 217 6.63 -15.15 -5.86
C ILE A 217 7.56 -14.74 -4.72
N ARG A 218 7.80 -13.44 -4.57
CA ARG A 218 8.47 -12.87 -3.37
C ARG A 218 7.41 -12.52 -2.34
N ILE A 219 7.62 -12.97 -1.12
CA ILE A 219 6.71 -12.75 0.02
C ILE A 219 7.30 -11.62 0.86
N LEU A 220 6.54 -10.54 0.99
CA LEU A 220 6.93 -9.34 1.73
C LEU A 220 5.92 -9.06 2.84
N GLU A 221 6.36 -8.33 3.86
CA GLU A 221 5.52 -7.82 4.93
C GLU A 221 5.65 -6.30 5.03
N GLN A 222 4.52 -5.61 5.19
CA GLN A 222 4.52 -4.23 5.68
C GLN A 222 4.44 -4.26 7.21
N VAL A 223 5.57 -4.02 7.86
CA VAL A 223 5.67 -4.10 9.32
C VAL A 223 4.94 -2.91 9.94
N PRO A 224 3.93 -3.12 10.82
CA PRO A 224 3.28 -2.02 11.52
C PRO A 224 4.27 -1.37 12.48
N ARG A 225 4.27 -0.03 12.56
CA ARG A 225 5.11 0.68 13.52
C ARG A 225 4.52 0.53 14.94
N PRO A 226 5.20 -0.17 15.86
CA PRO A 226 4.70 -0.31 17.23
C PRO A 226 4.76 1.04 17.96
N TRP A 227 3.90 1.23 18.96
CA TRP A 227 3.92 2.43 19.81
C TRP A 227 5.29 2.64 20.48
N ALA A 228 5.95 1.56 20.89
CA ALA A 228 7.28 1.58 21.49
C ALA A 228 8.37 2.15 20.55
N ALA A 229 8.15 2.16 19.23
CA ALA A 229 9.07 2.75 18.26
C ALA A 229 8.88 4.27 18.08
N HIS A 230 7.97 4.89 18.84
CA HIS A 230 7.78 6.33 18.84
C HIS A 230 9.07 7.07 19.22
N LYS A 231 9.41 8.08 18.42
CA LYS A 231 10.59 8.94 18.57
C LYS A 231 10.22 10.18 19.37
N TRP A 232 10.76 10.28 20.59
CA TRP A 232 10.53 11.41 21.50
C TRP A 232 11.55 12.55 21.34
N TRP A 233 12.40 12.47 20.32
CA TRP A 233 13.51 13.39 20.10
C TRP A 233 13.47 13.96 18.69
N ASN A 234 14.12 15.10 18.50
CA ASN A 234 14.04 15.87 17.27
C ASN A 234 14.92 15.28 16.15
N GLY A 235 14.51 15.53 14.91
CA GLY A 235 15.33 15.25 13.72
C GLY A 235 15.32 13.81 13.21
N GLU A 236 14.37 12.97 13.65
CA GLU A 236 14.23 11.55 13.22
C GLU A 236 13.24 11.32 12.08
N GLY A 237 12.38 12.31 11.81
CA GLY A 237 11.41 12.25 10.73
C GLY A 237 11.95 12.86 9.44
N TYR A 238 11.38 12.43 8.32
CA TYR A 238 11.62 13.04 7.01
C TYR A 238 10.32 13.06 6.20
N GLY A 239 9.97 14.21 5.63
CA GLY A 239 8.70 14.40 4.92
C GLY A 239 7.50 14.03 5.82
N LEU A 240 6.61 13.18 5.32
CA LEU A 240 5.44 12.67 6.07
C LEU A 240 5.78 11.50 7.01
N SER A 241 7.01 11.01 7.02
CA SER A 241 7.40 9.88 7.87
C SER A 241 7.94 10.34 9.22
N HIS A 242 7.30 9.90 10.30
CA HIS A 242 7.75 10.15 11.67
C HIS A 242 8.99 9.32 12.07
N ALA A 243 9.25 8.20 11.40
CA ALA A 243 10.50 7.45 11.55
C ALA A 243 11.10 7.27 10.16
N ALA A 244 12.23 7.93 9.89
CA ALA A 244 12.84 8.00 8.56
C ALA A 244 13.42 6.65 8.09
N VAL A 245 12.53 5.72 7.71
CA VAL A 245 12.87 4.44 7.08
C VAL A 245 13.29 4.58 5.62
N GLY A 246 12.98 5.74 5.01
CA GLY A 246 13.36 6.13 3.65
C GLY A 246 13.14 7.64 3.47
N ARG A 247 13.52 8.16 2.29
CA ARG A 247 13.38 9.58 1.95
C ARG A 247 12.19 9.78 1.03
N ASN A 248 11.10 10.35 1.55
CA ASN A 248 9.83 10.60 0.85
C ASN A 248 9.12 9.38 0.29
N THR A 249 9.63 8.16 0.42
CA THR A 249 8.95 6.96 -0.12
C THR A 249 7.86 6.45 0.83
N HIS A 250 7.70 5.13 0.93
CA HIS A 250 6.66 4.52 1.75
C HIS A 250 6.81 4.87 3.24
N LEU A 251 5.66 4.99 3.90
CA LEU A 251 5.56 5.37 5.32
C LEU A 251 5.75 4.19 6.29
N GLY A 252 5.79 2.97 5.75
CA GLY A 252 5.91 1.71 6.49
C GLY A 252 7.32 1.11 6.39
N LEU A 253 7.69 0.19 7.27
CA LEU A 253 8.86 -0.65 7.10
C LEU A 253 8.44 -1.87 6.26
N LYS A 254 9.29 -2.30 5.33
CA LYS A 254 9.13 -3.54 4.57
C LYS A 254 10.25 -4.52 4.88
N VAL A 255 9.89 -5.79 4.96
CA VAL A 255 10.82 -6.92 5.08
C VAL A 255 10.41 -8.03 4.12
N GLN A 256 11.36 -8.91 3.76
CA GLN A 256 11.11 -10.07 2.91
C GLN A 256 11.18 -11.35 3.73
N TRP A 257 10.20 -12.23 3.57
CA TRP A 257 10.16 -13.55 4.20
C TRP A 257 10.83 -14.63 3.35
N GLY A 258 10.82 -14.46 2.02
CA GLY A 258 11.54 -15.31 1.09
C GLY A 258 10.93 -15.27 -0.30
N ILE A 259 11.38 -16.20 -1.14
CA ILE A 259 10.80 -16.46 -2.46
C ILE A 259 10.32 -17.92 -2.54
N VAL A 260 9.29 -18.15 -3.36
CA VAL A 260 8.72 -19.48 -3.62
C VAL A 260 8.54 -19.68 -5.13
N PRO A 261 8.63 -20.92 -5.64
CA PRO A 261 8.51 -21.18 -7.07
C PRO A 261 7.05 -21.06 -7.55
N VAL A 262 6.89 -20.67 -8.81
CA VAL A 262 5.63 -20.75 -9.56
C VAL A 262 5.75 -21.89 -10.57
N GLU A 263 4.73 -22.74 -10.62
CA GLU A 263 4.68 -23.89 -11.51
C GLU A 263 4.45 -23.49 -12.97
N LYS A 264 4.70 -24.42 -13.89
CA LYS A 264 4.56 -24.17 -15.35
C LYS A 264 3.12 -23.81 -15.77
N ASP A 265 2.12 -24.23 -15.01
CA ASP A 265 0.71 -23.92 -15.24
C ASP A 265 0.29 -22.57 -14.64
N GLY A 266 1.20 -21.87 -13.95
CA GLY A 266 0.94 -20.61 -13.26
C GLY A 266 0.49 -20.77 -11.81
N SER A 267 0.34 -22.00 -11.33
CA SER A 267 -0.08 -22.25 -9.95
C SER A 267 1.06 -22.12 -8.94
N ALA A 268 0.72 -21.77 -7.70
CA ALA A 268 1.65 -21.75 -6.58
C ALA A 268 0.94 -22.17 -5.29
N ASN A 269 1.66 -22.80 -4.37
CA ASN A 269 1.15 -23.24 -3.08
C ASN A 269 2.28 -23.16 -2.07
N PHE A 270 2.12 -22.33 -1.04
CA PHE A 270 3.22 -21.98 -0.15
C PHE A 270 2.77 -21.51 1.23
N VAL A 271 3.69 -21.62 2.18
CA VAL A 271 3.51 -21.15 3.56
C VAL A 271 3.75 -19.65 3.65
N VAL A 272 2.93 -18.96 4.44
CA VAL A 272 3.09 -17.55 4.82
C VAL A 272 3.01 -17.40 6.35
N PRO A 273 3.67 -16.40 6.93
CA PRO A 273 3.52 -16.11 8.36
C PRO A 273 2.10 -15.59 8.65
N ALA A 274 1.50 -16.07 9.75
CA ALA A 274 0.19 -15.64 10.19
C ALA A 274 0.24 -14.33 11.00
N ASN A 275 -0.90 -13.65 11.08
CA ASN A 275 -1.08 -12.38 11.81
C ASN A 275 -0.14 -11.25 11.34
N ARG A 276 0.28 -11.30 10.08
CA ARG A 276 1.15 -10.32 9.42
C ARG A 276 0.46 -9.69 8.21
N ALA A 277 0.86 -8.47 7.87
CA ALA A 277 0.39 -7.75 6.68
C ALA A 277 1.23 -8.16 5.46
N ILE A 278 0.86 -9.28 4.85
CA ILE A 278 1.63 -9.93 3.78
C ILE A 278 1.17 -9.47 2.40
N PHE A 279 2.12 -9.24 1.51
CA PHE A 279 1.88 -8.91 0.11
C PHE A 279 2.93 -9.56 -0.79
N PHE A 280 2.60 -9.69 -2.07
CA PHE A 280 3.40 -10.47 -3.02
C PHE A 280 3.97 -9.65 -4.18
N HIS A 281 5.15 -10.03 -4.65
CA HIS A 281 5.63 -9.65 -5.98
C HIS A 281 5.73 -10.89 -6.87
N ALA A 282 5.17 -10.82 -8.08
CA ALA A 282 5.43 -11.80 -9.13
C ALA A 282 6.78 -11.50 -9.79
N LEU A 283 7.68 -12.48 -9.85
CA LEU A 283 9.05 -12.32 -10.37
C LEU A 283 9.29 -13.16 -11.62
N ASP A 284 10.08 -12.62 -12.55
CA ASP A 284 10.56 -13.35 -13.73
C ASP A 284 11.81 -14.22 -13.42
N SER A 285 12.41 -14.82 -14.46
CA SER A 285 13.64 -15.63 -14.34
C SER A 285 14.89 -14.82 -13.94
N ASN A 286 14.85 -13.50 -14.08
CA ASN A 286 15.90 -12.57 -13.68
C ASN A 286 15.63 -11.95 -12.30
N PHE A 287 14.61 -12.44 -11.57
CA PHE A 287 14.16 -11.91 -10.29
C PHE A 287 13.71 -10.44 -10.36
N GLN A 288 13.37 -9.94 -11.56
CA GLN A 288 12.70 -8.67 -11.74
C GLN A 288 11.25 -8.80 -11.33
N VAL A 289 10.70 -7.78 -10.65
CA VAL A 289 9.27 -7.72 -10.41
C VAL A 289 8.52 -7.44 -11.71
N VAL A 290 7.62 -8.36 -12.04
CA VAL A 290 6.66 -8.26 -13.15
C VAL A 290 5.43 -7.48 -12.69
N GLN A 291 4.88 -7.84 -11.54
CA GLN A 291 3.70 -7.20 -10.97
C GLN A 291 3.74 -7.19 -9.44
N HIS A 292 3.18 -6.14 -8.86
CA HIS A 292 3.05 -5.94 -7.42
C HIS A 292 1.62 -6.20 -6.97
N GLU A 293 1.45 -6.94 -5.88
CA GLU A 293 0.23 -6.86 -5.10
C GLU A 293 0.26 -5.57 -4.27
N ARG A 294 -0.48 -4.55 -4.72
CA ARG A 294 -0.50 -3.20 -4.11
C ARG A 294 -1.57 -3.10 -3.02
N THR A 295 -1.58 -4.11 -2.18
CA THR A 295 -2.47 -4.33 -1.03
C THR A 295 -1.83 -5.41 -0.18
N TYR A 296 -2.18 -5.49 1.09
CA TYR A 296 -1.82 -6.64 1.92
C TYR A 296 -3.04 -7.50 2.25
N VAL A 297 -2.75 -8.77 2.47
CA VAL A 297 -3.64 -9.80 2.99
C VAL A 297 -3.13 -10.21 4.37
N ASN A 298 -4.05 -10.41 5.30
CA ASN A 298 -3.74 -10.99 6.59
C ASN A 298 -4.27 -12.42 6.61
N TYR A 299 -3.49 -13.33 7.17
CA TYR A 299 -3.86 -14.72 7.34
C TYR A 299 -3.92 -15.01 8.83
N MET A 300 -4.98 -15.67 9.29
CA MET A 300 -5.02 -16.20 10.65
C MET A 300 -4.14 -17.44 10.76
N ALA A 301 -3.65 -17.71 11.97
CA ALA A 301 -2.87 -18.92 12.23
C ALA A 301 -3.75 -20.17 11.97
N GLY A 302 -3.27 -21.09 11.14
CA GLY A 302 -4.04 -22.25 10.67
C GLY A 302 -4.90 -22.00 9.44
N GLU A 303 -4.95 -20.78 8.90
CA GLU A 303 -5.75 -20.48 7.71
C GLU A 303 -5.14 -21.13 6.46
N ARG A 304 -6.00 -21.72 5.63
CA ARG A 304 -5.67 -22.13 4.27
C ARG A 304 -6.54 -21.33 3.32
N ARG A 305 -5.93 -20.53 2.46
CA ARG A 305 -6.64 -19.58 1.60
C ARG A 305 -6.14 -19.64 0.16
N GLY A 306 -7.09 -19.74 -0.76
CA GLY A 306 -6.85 -19.68 -2.20
C GLY A 306 -7.15 -18.31 -2.78
N CYS A 307 -6.31 -17.87 -3.72
CA CYS A 307 -6.55 -16.76 -4.64
C CYS A 307 -6.76 -17.34 -6.05
N THR A 308 -7.67 -16.73 -6.80
CA THR A 308 -7.92 -17.13 -8.19
C THR A 308 -6.74 -16.73 -9.08
N GLY A 309 -6.21 -15.51 -8.88
CA GLY A 309 -5.10 -14.96 -9.65
C GLY A 309 -4.44 -13.77 -8.95
N CYS A 310 -3.88 -12.85 -9.72
CA CYS A 310 -3.15 -11.69 -9.18
C CYS A 310 -3.89 -10.35 -9.29
N HIS A 311 -5.18 -10.35 -9.63
CA HIS A 311 -6.04 -9.15 -9.62
C HIS A 311 -7.53 -9.50 -9.78
N GLU A 312 -7.98 -10.60 -9.18
CA GLU A 312 -9.40 -10.96 -9.20
C GLU A 312 -10.27 -9.97 -8.41
N THR A 313 -11.55 -9.96 -8.73
CA THR A 313 -12.58 -9.37 -7.88
C THR A 313 -13.25 -10.46 -7.04
N PRO A 314 -13.80 -10.15 -5.84
CA PRO A 314 -14.39 -11.16 -4.95
C PRO A 314 -15.55 -11.97 -5.56
N ASP A 315 -16.21 -11.45 -6.59
CA ASP A 315 -17.29 -12.08 -7.35
C ASP A 315 -16.79 -13.00 -8.48
N GLN A 316 -15.49 -13.01 -8.75
CA GLN A 316 -14.90 -13.88 -9.77
C GLN A 316 -14.62 -15.26 -9.19
N ALA A 317 -15.32 -16.25 -9.72
CA ALA A 317 -14.95 -17.64 -9.54
C ALA A 317 -13.66 -17.94 -10.32
N PRO A 318 -12.79 -18.83 -9.80
CA PRO A 318 -11.68 -19.31 -10.58
C PRO A 318 -12.19 -20.00 -11.85
N PRO A 319 -11.51 -19.84 -13.01
CA PRO A 319 -11.82 -20.64 -14.17
C PRO A 319 -11.69 -22.12 -13.76
N ILE A 320 -12.70 -22.93 -14.06
CA ILE A 320 -12.69 -24.37 -13.73
C ILE A 320 -11.46 -24.97 -14.40
N PRO A 321 -10.43 -25.36 -13.64
CA PRO A 321 -9.22 -25.86 -14.27
C PRO A 321 -9.52 -27.26 -14.80
N SER A 322 -9.07 -27.56 -16.02
CA SER A 322 -9.25 -28.88 -16.64
C SER A 322 -8.53 -30.00 -15.89
N THR A 323 -7.61 -29.65 -15.00
CA THR A 323 -6.81 -30.56 -14.15
C THR A 323 -6.53 -29.90 -12.80
N VAL A 324 -6.21 -30.70 -11.77
CA VAL A 324 -5.78 -30.16 -10.47
C VAL A 324 -4.47 -29.37 -10.64
N PRO A 325 -4.39 -28.11 -10.18
CA PRO A 325 -3.17 -27.30 -10.26
C PRO A 325 -1.93 -28.05 -9.76
N ILE A 326 -0.81 -27.95 -10.47
CA ILE A 326 0.43 -28.68 -10.17
C ILE A 326 0.89 -28.41 -8.73
N ALA A 327 0.79 -27.16 -8.27
CA ALA A 327 1.23 -26.78 -6.94
C ALA A 327 0.43 -27.46 -5.80
N LEU A 328 -0.79 -27.92 -6.07
CA LEU A 328 -1.63 -28.66 -5.11
C LEU A 328 -1.33 -30.17 -5.07
N GLN A 329 -0.53 -30.67 -6.01
CA GLN A 329 -0.13 -32.09 -6.05
C GLN A 329 1.08 -32.38 -5.15
N ARG A 330 1.59 -31.36 -4.46
CA ARG A 330 2.74 -31.43 -3.54
C ARG A 330 2.49 -30.62 -2.28
N GLN A 331 3.34 -30.82 -1.28
CA GLN A 331 3.31 -30.00 -0.07
C GLN A 331 3.58 -28.50 -0.40
N PRO A 332 3.00 -27.57 0.39
CA PRO A 332 3.27 -26.15 0.23
C PRO A 332 4.78 -25.85 0.30
N SER A 333 5.26 -24.98 -0.60
CA SER A 333 6.65 -24.52 -0.57
C SER A 333 6.92 -23.67 0.67
N ILE A 334 8.08 -23.87 1.29
CA ILE A 334 8.59 -23.02 2.36
C ILE A 334 9.36 -21.85 1.70
N PRO A 335 9.15 -20.58 2.12
CA PRO A 335 9.87 -19.44 1.59
C PRO A 335 11.39 -19.56 1.76
N GLY A 336 12.13 -19.51 0.65
CA GLY A 336 13.58 -19.71 0.61
C GLY A 336 14.37 -18.44 0.26
N PRO A 337 15.71 -18.52 0.29
CA PRO A 337 16.58 -17.44 -0.16
C PRO A 337 16.47 -17.22 -1.67
N GLN A 338 16.69 -15.98 -2.09
CA GLN A 338 17.02 -15.65 -3.48
C GLN A 338 18.55 -15.77 -3.70
N PRO A 339 19.04 -15.86 -4.96
CA PRO A 339 20.47 -16.00 -5.21
C PRO A 339 21.30 -14.92 -4.52
N GLY A 340 22.35 -15.35 -3.82
CA GLY A 340 23.26 -14.48 -3.07
C GLY A 340 22.83 -14.16 -1.64
N ASP A 341 21.66 -14.59 -1.20
CA ASP A 341 21.22 -14.49 0.19
C ASP A 341 21.35 -15.85 0.90
N THR A 342 21.71 -15.84 2.18
CA THR A 342 21.84 -17.07 2.99
C THR A 342 20.49 -17.55 3.53
N THR A 343 19.51 -16.66 3.65
CA THR A 343 18.16 -16.97 4.14
C THR A 343 17.12 -16.20 3.32
N GLY A 344 15.85 -16.61 3.37
CA GLY A 344 14.74 -15.85 2.78
C GLY A 344 14.38 -14.57 3.56
N ARG A 345 14.74 -14.53 4.84
CA ARG A 345 14.39 -13.50 5.83
C ARG A 345 15.33 -12.31 5.72
N ILE A 346 14.96 -11.32 4.90
CA ILE A 346 15.82 -10.19 4.54
C ILE A 346 15.28 -8.87 5.07
N LEU A 347 16.16 -8.14 5.77
CA LEU A 347 15.99 -6.73 6.06
C LEU A 347 16.43 -5.89 4.87
N LEU A 348 15.51 -5.06 4.36
CA LEU A 348 15.78 -4.14 3.27
C LEU A 348 16.50 -2.89 3.82
N ASP A 349 17.76 -3.08 4.20
CA ASP A 349 18.65 -2.03 4.71
C ASP A 349 19.68 -1.62 3.66
N TYR A 350 19.67 -0.34 3.28
CA TYR A 350 20.48 0.18 2.19
C TYR A 350 21.98 0.18 2.52
N GLU A 351 22.34 0.55 3.74
CA GLU A 351 23.75 0.62 4.14
C GLU A 351 24.37 -0.77 4.22
N ALA A 352 23.61 -1.76 4.68
CA ALA A 352 24.08 -3.13 4.75
C ALA A 352 24.14 -3.84 3.39
N ARG A 353 23.17 -3.56 2.49
CA ARG A 353 23.00 -4.37 1.26
C ARG A 353 23.43 -3.69 -0.02
N ILE A 354 23.31 -2.37 -0.11
CA ILE A 354 23.42 -1.62 -1.37
C ILE A 354 24.69 -0.78 -1.40
N GLN A 355 25.00 -0.07 -0.31
CA GLN A 355 26.23 0.73 -0.23
C GLN A 355 27.50 -0.07 -0.56
N PRO A 356 27.69 -1.34 -0.11
CA PRO A 356 28.87 -2.12 -0.45
C PRO A 356 29.03 -2.39 -1.96
N VAL A 357 27.92 -2.44 -2.72
CA VAL A 357 27.96 -2.58 -4.18
C VAL A 357 28.50 -1.29 -4.80
N TRP A 358 28.07 -0.13 -4.33
CA TRP A 358 28.60 1.16 -4.78
C TRP A 358 30.06 1.36 -4.40
N ASP A 359 30.43 0.99 -3.18
CA ASP A 359 31.81 1.11 -2.69
C ASP A 359 32.77 0.25 -3.52
N LYS A 360 32.34 -0.93 -3.95
CA LYS A 360 33.14 -1.83 -4.77
C LYS A 360 33.26 -1.36 -6.22
N HIS A 361 32.15 -0.89 -6.82
CA HIS A 361 32.07 -0.75 -8.29
C HIS A 361 31.93 0.70 -8.79
N CYS A 362 31.53 1.66 -7.94
CA CYS A 362 31.08 2.97 -8.43
C CYS A 362 31.84 4.16 -7.85
N ILE A 363 32.25 4.11 -6.58
CA ILE A 363 32.83 5.28 -5.89
C ILE A 363 34.16 5.76 -6.49
N SER A 364 34.89 4.89 -7.21
CA SER A 364 36.14 5.28 -7.89
C SER A 364 35.95 6.42 -8.89
N CYS A 365 34.74 6.54 -9.48
CA CYS A 365 34.35 7.64 -10.37
C CYS A 365 33.30 8.58 -9.73
N HIS A 366 32.48 8.06 -8.83
CA HIS A 366 31.33 8.74 -8.24
C HIS A 366 31.58 9.13 -6.77
N SER A 367 32.75 9.70 -6.46
CA SER A 367 33.04 10.23 -5.12
C SER A 367 33.97 11.45 -5.20
N GLY A 368 34.35 11.99 -4.03
CA GLY A 368 35.24 13.14 -3.93
C GLY A 368 34.56 14.48 -4.22
N THR A 369 35.39 15.50 -4.48
CA THR A 369 34.95 16.90 -4.68
C THR A 369 34.42 17.18 -6.09
N SER A 370 34.74 16.33 -7.08
CA SER A 370 34.27 16.45 -8.46
C SER A 370 33.82 15.07 -9.00
N PRO A 371 32.72 14.51 -8.47
CA PRO A 371 32.22 13.21 -8.89
C PRO A 371 31.70 13.27 -10.34
N LYS A 372 31.98 12.23 -11.13
CA LYS A 372 31.49 12.15 -12.52
C LYS A 372 29.97 12.17 -12.55
N GLY A 373 29.42 12.86 -13.56
CA GLY A 373 27.97 13.03 -13.70
C GLY A 373 27.33 13.85 -12.57
N ASN A 374 28.12 14.55 -11.76
CA ASN A 374 27.67 15.27 -10.56
C ASN A 374 26.87 14.40 -9.59
N LEU A 375 27.25 13.12 -9.46
CA LEU A 375 26.56 12.13 -8.63
C LEU A 375 27.57 11.50 -7.66
N ASN A 376 27.44 11.82 -6.36
CA ASN A 376 28.29 11.24 -5.32
C ASN A 376 27.60 10.02 -4.68
N LEU A 377 28.20 8.85 -4.84
CA LEU A 377 27.72 7.56 -4.35
C LEU A 377 28.50 7.05 -3.12
N SER A 378 29.25 7.93 -2.44
CA SER A 378 29.93 7.56 -1.19
C SER A 378 28.95 7.28 -0.05
N GLY A 379 29.29 6.32 0.81
CA GLY A 379 28.55 5.98 2.02
C GLY A 379 28.73 6.96 3.18
N THR A 380 29.22 8.17 2.91
CA THR A 380 29.44 9.21 3.93
C THR A 380 28.12 9.59 4.58
N GLN A 381 28.10 9.75 5.90
CA GLN A 381 26.87 10.08 6.62
C GLN A 381 26.44 11.53 6.42
N SER A 382 25.16 11.71 6.11
CA SER A 382 24.50 12.97 5.79
C SER A 382 23.19 13.07 6.60
N GLY A 383 23.27 13.50 7.86
CA GLY A 383 22.11 13.61 8.73
C GLY A 383 21.42 12.27 8.99
N LEU A 384 20.24 12.07 8.40
CA LEU A 384 19.44 10.85 8.53
C LEU A 384 19.91 9.71 7.62
N PHE A 385 20.51 10.05 6.48
CA PHE A 385 20.85 9.13 5.40
C PHE A 385 22.34 9.15 5.07
N SER A 386 22.76 8.43 4.02
CA SER A 386 24.09 8.53 3.43
C SER A 386 24.04 9.45 2.20
N THR A 387 25.19 10.05 1.85
CA THR A 387 25.33 10.91 0.67
C THR A 387 24.84 10.22 -0.61
N SER A 388 25.22 8.96 -0.82
CA SER A 388 24.75 8.13 -1.93
C SER A 388 23.24 8.03 -2.06
N TYR A 389 22.55 7.74 -0.95
CA TYR A 389 21.11 7.62 -0.92
C TYR A 389 20.46 8.98 -1.18
N ASP A 390 20.97 10.04 -0.52
CA ASP A 390 20.46 11.39 -0.72
C ASP A 390 20.60 11.89 -2.18
N GLN A 391 21.69 11.54 -2.85
CA GLN A 391 21.95 11.91 -4.24
C GLN A 391 21.10 11.11 -5.24
N LEU A 392 20.84 9.84 -4.95
CA LEU A 392 19.95 9.00 -5.76
C LEU A 392 18.48 9.42 -5.61
N MET A 393 18.07 9.77 -4.39
CA MET A 393 16.70 10.18 -4.07
C MET A 393 16.41 11.66 -4.39
N ASP A 394 17.42 12.43 -4.80
CA ASP A 394 17.21 13.82 -5.25
C ASP A 394 16.33 13.84 -6.50
N ARG A 395 15.29 14.68 -6.51
CA ARG A 395 14.33 14.78 -7.62
C ARG A 395 14.88 15.35 -8.92
N ARG A 396 16.07 15.96 -8.86
CA ARG A 396 16.84 16.36 -10.05
C ARG A 396 17.46 15.14 -10.73
N ASN A 397 17.54 14.01 -10.01
CA ASN A 397 17.92 12.72 -10.53
C ASN A 397 16.70 12.00 -11.15
N TRP A 398 16.94 11.34 -12.28
CA TRP A 398 15.94 10.64 -13.08
C TRP A 398 16.27 9.14 -13.23
N LEU A 399 17.32 8.67 -12.54
CA LEU A 399 17.84 7.30 -12.66
C LEU A 399 16.89 6.24 -12.07
N LEU A 400 16.15 6.57 -11.01
CA LEU A 400 15.36 5.60 -10.23
C LEU A 400 14.01 5.22 -10.86
N GLY A 401 13.60 5.89 -11.94
CA GLY A 401 12.35 5.55 -12.62
C GLY A 401 11.09 5.95 -11.83
N PHE A 402 10.01 5.19 -12.04
CA PHE A 402 8.75 5.40 -11.32
C PHE A 402 8.77 4.69 -9.95
N TYR A 403 8.75 5.48 -8.88
CA TYR A 403 8.55 5.03 -7.51
C TYR A 403 7.47 5.84 -6.80
N ILE A 404 6.99 5.34 -5.65
CA ILE A 404 5.96 6.02 -4.85
C ILE A 404 6.64 7.07 -3.97
N ASP A 405 6.26 8.34 -4.14
CA ASP A 405 6.85 9.53 -3.51
C ASP A 405 5.77 10.35 -2.78
N GLU A 406 5.73 10.23 -1.46
CA GLU A 406 4.70 10.79 -0.59
C GLU A 406 4.81 12.30 -0.33
N ASP A 407 5.81 13.02 -0.86
CA ASP A 407 5.99 14.46 -0.52
C ASP A 407 6.60 15.36 -1.63
N PRO A 408 5.81 16.08 -2.47
CA PRO A 408 4.40 16.36 -2.24
C PRO A 408 3.57 15.13 -2.57
N ARG A 409 2.50 14.95 -1.79
CA ARG A 409 1.60 13.79 -1.82
C ARG A 409 1.38 13.30 -3.25
N ASN A 410 1.62 12.00 -3.43
CA ASN A 410 1.56 11.32 -4.73
C ASN A 410 0.29 11.68 -5.52
N PRO A 411 0.40 11.78 -6.86
CA PRO A 411 -0.75 11.85 -7.73
C PRO A 411 -1.69 10.67 -7.47
N VAL A 412 -2.97 10.98 -7.40
CA VAL A 412 -4.05 10.06 -7.05
C VAL A 412 -4.18 8.92 -8.06
N GLU A 413 -3.68 9.11 -9.28
CA GLU A 413 -3.59 8.14 -10.37
C GLU A 413 -2.78 6.91 -9.97
N THR A 414 -1.84 7.06 -9.04
CA THR A 414 -1.10 5.92 -8.49
C THR A 414 -2.00 4.97 -7.68
N THR A 415 -3.25 5.32 -7.37
CA THR A 415 -4.20 4.39 -6.73
C THR A 415 -4.69 3.31 -7.69
N LYS A 416 -4.72 3.61 -8.99
CA LYS A 416 -5.29 2.73 -10.02
C LYS A 416 -4.41 1.51 -10.27
N TYR A 417 -4.98 0.50 -10.93
CA TYR A 417 -4.22 -0.59 -11.49
C TYR A 417 -3.10 -0.06 -12.40
N LEU A 418 -1.91 -0.66 -12.27
CA LEU A 418 -0.76 -0.35 -13.10
C LEU A 418 -0.37 -1.57 -13.92
N PRO A 419 -0.10 -1.42 -15.24
CA PRO A 419 0.34 -2.53 -16.08
C PRO A 419 1.63 -3.20 -15.58
N ALA A 420 1.86 -4.43 -16.02
CA ALA A 420 3.09 -5.15 -15.68
C ALA A 420 4.37 -4.42 -16.14
N TYR A 421 5.44 -4.57 -15.36
CA TYR A 421 6.76 -3.95 -15.52
C TYR A 421 6.77 -2.40 -15.46
N THR A 422 5.73 -1.77 -14.91
CA THR A 422 5.66 -0.30 -14.81
C THR A 422 6.37 0.24 -13.58
N MET A 423 5.82 -0.04 -12.40
CA MET A 423 6.32 0.47 -11.13
C MET A 423 7.65 -0.20 -10.78
N PHE A 424 8.66 0.60 -10.48
CA PHE A 424 10.03 0.22 -10.10
C PHE A 424 10.87 -0.61 -11.11
N SER A 425 10.24 -1.29 -12.07
CA SER A 425 10.94 -2.08 -13.09
C SER A 425 11.37 -1.24 -14.30
N ASN A 426 10.67 -0.14 -14.59
CA ASN A 426 11.07 0.84 -15.61
C ASN A 426 12.09 1.84 -15.03
N CYS A 427 13.29 1.33 -14.71
CA CYS A 427 14.35 2.04 -14.00
C CYS A 427 15.63 2.14 -14.86
N ILE A 428 16.15 3.35 -15.01
CA ILE A 428 17.32 3.63 -15.86
C ILE A 428 18.60 3.15 -15.17
N LEU A 429 18.66 3.25 -13.84
CA LEU A 429 19.76 2.67 -13.06
C LEU A 429 19.85 1.16 -13.31
N LEU A 430 18.73 0.42 -13.27
CA LEU A 430 18.73 -1.02 -13.57
C LEU A 430 19.22 -1.29 -14.99
N LYS A 431 18.76 -0.52 -15.98
CA LYS A 431 19.25 -0.65 -17.36
C LYS A 431 20.76 -0.39 -17.48
N MET A 432 21.28 0.62 -16.80
CA MET A 432 22.72 0.93 -16.76
C MET A 432 23.54 -0.19 -16.12
N LEU A 433 22.96 -0.92 -15.16
CA LEU A 433 23.58 -2.07 -14.51
C LEU A 433 23.46 -3.37 -15.33
N GLY A 434 22.90 -3.31 -16.54
CA GLY A 434 22.79 -4.46 -17.45
C GLY A 434 21.53 -5.30 -17.26
N VAL A 435 20.56 -4.83 -16.48
CA VAL A 435 19.26 -5.50 -16.37
C VAL A 435 18.47 -5.27 -17.67
N PRO A 436 17.85 -6.31 -18.27
CA PRO A 436 17.08 -6.18 -19.49
C PRO A 436 15.74 -5.46 -19.24
N VAL A 437 15.82 -4.14 -19.09
CA VAL A 437 14.65 -3.27 -18.89
C VAL A 437 14.22 -2.69 -20.24
N THR A 438 13.00 -3.02 -20.65
CA THR A 438 12.32 -2.27 -21.70
C THR A 438 11.75 -1.00 -21.07
N LEU A 439 12.41 0.13 -21.33
CA LEU A 439 11.86 1.44 -20.97
C LEU A 439 10.64 1.69 -21.87
N LYS A 440 9.46 1.27 -21.42
CA LYS A 440 8.20 1.50 -22.11
C LYS A 440 7.86 2.97 -22.06
N ASP A 441 7.03 3.41 -23.02
CA ASP A 441 6.38 4.71 -22.94
C ASP A 441 5.69 4.83 -21.57
N ILE A 442 6.08 5.87 -20.83
CA ILE A 442 5.52 6.19 -19.52
C ILE A 442 4.26 7.05 -19.66
N SER A 443 3.56 6.95 -20.78
CA SER A 443 2.26 7.58 -21.00
C SER A 443 1.28 7.09 -19.92
N GLY A 444 0.93 7.99 -19.00
CA GLY A 444 0.12 7.68 -17.81
C GLY A 444 0.90 7.58 -16.49
N ALA A 445 2.24 7.64 -16.53
CA ALA A 445 3.02 7.88 -15.32
C ALA A 445 2.74 9.30 -14.78
N PRO A 446 2.88 9.50 -13.47
CA PRO A 446 2.79 10.82 -12.85
C PRO A 446 3.50 11.93 -13.64
N THR A 447 2.93 13.13 -13.62
CA THR A 447 3.42 14.32 -14.33
C THR A 447 4.88 14.68 -13.99
N TYR A 448 5.38 14.28 -12.82
CA TYR A 448 6.79 14.49 -12.45
C TYR A 448 7.76 13.51 -13.16
N LEU A 449 7.27 12.46 -13.81
CA LEU A 449 8.06 11.57 -14.65
C LEU A 449 7.94 11.92 -16.13
N SER A 450 6.80 12.46 -16.56
CA SER A 450 6.62 12.91 -17.95
C SER A 450 7.62 14.01 -18.33
N ARG A 451 8.04 14.87 -17.39
CA ARG A 451 9.14 15.85 -17.61
C ARG A 451 10.47 15.21 -18.02
N TRP A 452 10.66 13.93 -17.73
CA TRP A 452 11.88 13.18 -18.05
C TRP A 452 11.70 12.23 -19.23
N ALA A 453 10.51 12.14 -19.84
CA ALA A 453 10.21 11.20 -20.93
C ALA A 453 11.23 11.27 -22.09
N SER A 454 11.74 12.46 -22.42
CA SER A 454 12.77 12.65 -23.44
C SER A 454 14.13 12.01 -23.10
N GLN A 455 14.41 11.76 -21.81
CA GLN A 455 15.66 11.18 -21.34
C GLN A 455 15.62 9.65 -21.22
N TYR A 456 14.42 9.03 -21.17
CA TYR A 456 14.26 7.57 -21.12
C TYR A 456 14.73 6.86 -22.40
N GLY A 457 14.87 7.57 -23.51
CA GLY A 457 15.38 7.01 -24.77
C GLY A 457 16.91 7.05 -24.88
N THR A 458 17.40 7.85 -25.82
CA THR A 458 18.81 7.93 -26.24
C THR A 458 19.80 8.12 -25.10
N LYS A 459 19.47 8.96 -24.10
CA LYS A 459 20.38 9.25 -22.98
C LYS A 459 20.57 8.06 -22.05
N ALA A 460 19.51 7.30 -21.79
CA ALA A 460 19.62 6.05 -21.03
C ALA A 460 20.51 5.03 -21.74
N ASN A 461 20.40 4.90 -23.07
CA ASN A 461 21.28 4.04 -23.87
C ASN A 461 22.74 4.52 -23.84
N GLN A 462 22.99 5.83 -23.98
CA GLN A 462 24.34 6.39 -23.87
C GLN A 462 24.97 6.13 -22.49
N LEU A 463 24.20 6.30 -21.41
CA LEU A 463 24.67 5.99 -20.06
C LEU A 463 25.01 4.50 -19.93
N MET A 464 24.15 3.61 -20.39
CA MET A 464 24.42 2.17 -20.43
C MET A 464 25.70 1.86 -21.20
N ASP A 465 25.89 2.43 -22.39
CA ASP A 465 27.09 2.23 -23.21
C ASP A 465 28.37 2.73 -22.52
N ASN A 466 28.29 3.83 -21.78
CA ASN A 466 29.41 4.37 -21.01
C ASN A 466 29.79 3.51 -19.79
N HIS A 467 28.87 2.66 -19.32
CA HIS A 467 29.00 1.88 -18.09
C HIS A 467 29.28 0.40 -18.36
N LYS A 468 28.77 -0.17 -19.47
CA LYS A 468 28.81 -1.61 -19.78
C LYS A 468 30.20 -2.25 -19.82
N THR A 469 31.26 -1.47 -20.05
CA THR A 469 32.65 -1.95 -20.09
C THR A 469 33.46 -1.61 -18.83
N ARG A 470 32.88 -0.86 -17.88
CA ARG A 470 33.62 -0.30 -16.74
C ARG A 470 33.43 -1.06 -15.43
N PHE A 471 32.39 -1.87 -15.32
CA PHE A 471 32.15 -2.74 -14.18
C PHE A 471 31.30 -3.93 -14.62
N ILE A 472 31.38 -5.01 -13.85
CA ILE A 472 30.57 -6.21 -14.04
C ILE A 472 30.03 -6.58 -12.67
N LEU A 473 28.73 -6.36 -12.46
CA LEU A 473 28.06 -6.85 -11.26
C LEU A 473 27.85 -8.35 -11.40
N THR A 474 28.06 -9.06 -10.31
CA THR A 474 27.60 -10.45 -10.17
C THR A 474 26.07 -10.49 -10.23
N LYS A 475 25.51 -11.66 -10.58
CA LYS A 475 24.04 -11.85 -10.60
C LYS A 475 23.44 -11.55 -9.23
N GLU A 476 24.12 -11.93 -8.17
CA GLU A 476 23.74 -11.71 -6.78
C GLU A 476 23.71 -10.23 -6.41
N GLU A 477 24.76 -9.47 -6.76
CA GLU A 477 24.80 -8.01 -6.55
C GLU A 477 23.67 -7.31 -7.31
N LEU A 478 23.41 -7.73 -8.54
CA LEU A 478 22.34 -7.19 -9.38
C LEU A 478 20.95 -7.43 -8.76
N ILE A 479 20.68 -8.66 -8.31
CA ILE A 479 19.43 -9.03 -7.64
C ILE A 479 19.24 -8.23 -6.34
N ARG A 480 20.31 -7.95 -5.59
CA ARG A 480 20.24 -7.10 -4.37
C ARG A 480 19.80 -5.68 -4.70
N VAL A 481 20.40 -5.06 -5.71
CA VAL A 481 20.04 -3.70 -6.17
C VAL A 481 18.62 -3.68 -6.74
N GLN A 482 18.25 -4.67 -7.55
CA GLN A 482 16.87 -4.84 -8.05
C GLN A 482 15.87 -4.93 -6.91
N ASN A 483 16.13 -5.75 -5.90
CA ASN A 483 15.22 -5.92 -4.77
C ASN A 483 15.04 -4.60 -4.00
N TRP A 484 16.10 -3.82 -3.78
CA TRP A 484 15.99 -2.50 -3.14
C TRP A 484 15.15 -1.51 -3.96
N ILE A 485 15.42 -1.38 -5.26
CA ILE A 485 14.64 -0.47 -6.13
C ILE A 485 13.18 -0.92 -6.20
N GLN A 486 12.95 -2.21 -6.42
CA GLN A 486 11.63 -2.81 -6.58
C GLN A 486 10.88 -3.02 -5.27
N SER A 487 11.46 -2.69 -4.12
CA SER A 487 10.76 -2.64 -2.83
C SER A 487 10.46 -1.21 -2.35
N ASN A 488 10.52 -0.25 -3.27
CA ASN A 488 10.29 1.18 -3.04
C ASN A 488 11.41 1.88 -2.23
N LEU A 489 12.67 1.52 -2.53
CA LEU A 489 13.86 2.31 -2.19
C LEU A 489 14.04 2.54 -0.68
N GLN A 490 13.68 1.55 0.14
CA GLN A 490 13.85 1.64 1.59
C GLN A 490 15.31 1.86 1.98
N TYR A 491 15.54 2.69 2.99
CA TYR A 491 16.88 2.94 3.52
C TYR A 491 17.17 2.16 4.80
N ARG A 492 16.26 2.16 5.79
CA ARG A 492 16.44 1.43 7.06
C ARG A 492 15.70 0.12 7.06
N GLY A 493 16.37 -0.92 7.53
CA GLY A 493 15.74 -2.21 7.84
C GLY A 493 14.99 -2.26 9.18
N THR A 494 14.80 -1.13 9.89
CA THR A 494 14.19 -1.13 11.22
C THR A 494 13.55 0.21 11.59
N TYR A 495 12.59 0.16 12.53
CA TYR A 495 12.11 1.33 13.24
C TYR A 495 12.91 1.66 14.50
N TRP A 496 13.80 0.78 14.98
CA TRP A 496 14.46 0.94 16.26
C TRP A 496 15.73 1.80 16.14
N GLY A 497 15.95 2.69 17.12
CA GLY A 497 17.20 3.46 17.26
C GLY A 497 17.11 4.92 16.86
N ARG A 498 18.20 5.65 17.10
CA ARG A 498 18.40 7.04 16.66
C ARG A 498 19.07 7.03 15.30
N PHE A 499 18.53 7.74 14.31
CA PHE A 499 19.07 7.73 12.95
C PHE A 499 19.87 8.98 12.61
N ASN A 500 19.52 10.12 13.22
CA ASN A 500 20.17 11.38 12.89
C ASN A 500 21.63 11.40 13.37
N SER A 501 22.56 11.82 12.52
CA SER A 501 23.99 11.90 12.81
C SER A 501 24.33 12.78 14.02
N SER A 502 23.44 13.67 14.44
CA SER A 502 23.57 14.44 15.69
C SER A 502 23.62 13.55 16.95
N TYR A 503 23.09 12.33 16.88
CA TYR A 503 23.12 11.35 17.98
C TYR A 503 24.29 10.38 17.91
N LYS A 504 25.28 10.62 17.02
CA LYS A 504 26.48 9.78 16.93
C LYS A 504 27.16 9.69 18.30
N GLY A 505 27.41 8.46 18.76
CA GLY A 505 27.99 8.17 20.07
C GLY A 505 26.96 7.73 21.13
N MET A 506 25.66 7.89 20.86
CA MET A 506 24.62 7.30 21.72
C MET A 506 24.58 5.77 21.54
N PRO A 507 24.28 4.99 22.60
CA PRO A 507 24.27 3.51 22.53
C PRO A 507 23.32 2.92 21.49
N ASP A 508 22.22 3.62 21.19
CA ASP A 508 21.19 3.19 20.25
C ASP A 508 21.22 3.98 18.93
N TYR A 509 22.35 4.61 18.61
CA TYR A 509 22.54 5.24 17.31
C TYR A 509 22.70 4.18 16.23
N ARG A 510 21.72 4.10 15.32
CA ARG A 510 21.67 3.20 14.16
C ARG A 510 22.03 1.74 14.52
N PRO A 511 21.23 1.11 15.41
CA PRO A 511 21.53 -0.20 15.92
C PRO A 511 21.41 -1.23 14.80
N LYS A 512 22.28 -2.24 14.85
CA LYS A 512 22.09 -3.46 14.06
C LYS A 512 21.02 -4.29 14.75
N VAL A 513 19.94 -4.61 14.03
CA VAL A 513 18.88 -5.48 14.52
C VAL A 513 18.80 -6.74 13.69
N THR A 514 18.35 -7.82 14.32
CA THR A 514 17.98 -9.05 13.61
C THR A 514 16.63 -8.90 12.91
N PHE A 515 16.31 -9.85 12.03
CA PHE A 515 15.00 -9.89 11.38
C PHE A 515 13.85 -9.92 12.40
N ASP A 516 13.94 -10.80 13.40
CA ASP A 516 12.93 -10.96 14.46
C ASP A 516 12.74 -9.67 15.28
N GLN A 517 13.83 -8.98 15.60
CA GLN A 517 13.75 -7.69 16.30
C GLN A 517 13.09 -6.61 15.42
N ALA A 518 13.36 -6.58 14.11
CA ALA A 518 12.78 -5.57 13.22
C ALA A 518 11.26 -5.71 13.05
N ILE A 519 10.75 -6.94 13.02
CA ILE A 519 9.31 -7.25 12.91
C ILE A 519 8.59 -7.32 14.28
N GLY A 520 9.36 -7.20 15.37
CA GLY A 520 8.86 -7.26 16.74
C GLY A 520 8.19 -5.95 17.16
N SER A 521 7.41 -6.02 18.23
CA SER A 521 6.76 -4.86 18.85
C SER A 521 7.51 -4.30 20.06
N VAL A 522 8.57 -4.99 20.49
CA VAL A 522 9.37 -4.67 21.69
C VAL A 522 10.71 -4.08 21.28
N ARG A 523 11.14 -3.02 21.98
CA ARG A 523 12.44 -2.39 21.74
C ARG A 523 13.57 -3.38 22.06
N PRO A 524 14.54 -3.57 21.14
CA PRO A 524 15.51 -4.65 21.28
C PRO A 524 16.71 -4.36 22.21
N TYR A 525 16.77 -3.19 22.84
CA TYR A 525 17.89 -2.73 23.69
C TYR A 525 17.40 -1.77 24.78
#